data_AF-A0A351TQT5-F1
#
_entry.id   AF-A0A351TQT5-F1
#
_cell.length_a   1.000
_cell.length_b   1.000
_cell.length_c   1.000
_cell.angle_alpha   90.00
_cell.angle_beta   90.00
_cell.angle_gamma   90.00
#
_symmetry.space_group_name_H-M   'P 1'
#
loop_
_entity.id
_entity.type
_entity.pdbx_description
1 polymer ?
#
loop_
_entity_poly.entity_id
_entity_poly.type
_entity_poly.pdbx_seq_one_letter_code
_entity_poly.pdbx_strand_id
1 'polypeptide(L)'
;MAVLVTDSEGKVLYKTDQLEANYRQLEQLEQPIKGLAAVSFQDLNHDGKKDIILIANCENDTGGYAGRSYKVGDVLFQRDGQFYRDWRISDKINRFSMNKSAEFIAAYVRDGNSTEILYTATTLEELLDNGFRIIEEQNYSRDFEKQGNLQVVPGIIRMAEYDVFMIYLVNEQGSIVWSFQPMEDYDNLYALKGMTCRDMDGDGMKDIVVLARYSYAGPEGELLIDTKCDIYYQRTDGFEEDREFEKSYQCTEKDTMAKLVEIIREYWGWTKEE
;
A
#
# COMPACT_ATOMS: atom_id res chain seq x y z
N MET A 1 3.55 23.63 3.38
CA MET A 1 4.71 23.31 4.26
C MET A 1 5.99 23.95 3.70
N ALA A 2 7.02 24.20 4.51
CA ALA A 2 8.33 24.65 4.03
C ALA A 2 9.45 24.07 4.90
N VAL A 3 10.62 23.84 4.30
CA VAL A 3 11.84 23.40 4.99
C VAL A 3 12.76 24.59 5.14
N LEU A 4 13.22 24.83 6.36
CA LEU A 4 14.25 25.82 6.66
C LEU A 4 15.41 25.12 7.35
N VAL A 5 16.63 25.36 6.88
CA VAL A 5 17.86 24.92 7.54
C VAL A 5 18.50 26.15 8.16
N THR A 6 18.72 26.11 9.47
CA THR A 6 19.31 27.22 10.22
C THR A 6 20.66 26.83 10.81
N ASP A 7 21.52 27.81 11.06
CA ASP A 7 22.66 27.61 11.95
C ASP A 7 22.25 27.62 13.43
N SER A 8 23.23 27.48 14.33
CA SER A 8 23.01 27.48 15.78
C SER A 8 22.51 28.82 16.33
N GLU A 9 22.63 29.91 15.57
CA GLU A 9 22.14 31.24 15.94
C GLU A 9 20.73 31.52 15.38
N GLY A 10 20.15 30.54 14.67
CA GLY A 10 18.81 30.66 14.08
C GLY A 10 18.79 31.41 12.74
N LYS A 11 19.96 31.73 12.16
CA LYS A 11 20.02 32.34 10.83
C LYS A 11 19.69 31.29 9.79
N VAL A 12 18.72 31.59 8.93
CA VAL A 12 18.30 30.72 7.82
C VAL A 12 19.42 30.67 6.78
N LEU A 13 19.97 29.48 6.59
CA LEU A 13 20.99 29.18 5.58
C LEU A 13 20.36 28.71 4.25
N TYR A 14 19.23 28.00 4.35
CA TYR A 14 18.49 27.49 3.21
C TYR A 14 16.99 27.46 3.52
N LYS A 15 16.17 27.71 2.49
CA LYS A 15 14.71 27.61 2.55
C LYS A 15 14.18 27.04 1.24
N THR A 16 13.23 26.11 1.32
CA THR A 16 12.44 25.68 0.17
C THR A 16 11.00 25.37 0.56
N ASP A 17 10.08 25.67 -0.35
CA ASP A 17 8.68 25.24 -0.35
C ASP A 17 8.37 24.38 -1.60
N GLN A 18 9.38 24.02 -2.39
CA GLN A 18 9.25 23.16 -3.57
C GLN A 18 9.29 21.67 -3.17
N LEU A 19 8.26 21.24 -2.44
CA LEU A 19 8.12 19.87 -1.92
C LEU A 19 6.98 19.16 -2.63
N GLU A 20 7.09 17.85 -2.82
CA GLU A 20 6.03 17.04 -3.47
C GLU A 20 4.66 17.24 -2.79
N ALA A 21 4.64 17.25 -1.46
CA ALA A 21 3.44 17.49 -0.65
C ALA A 21 2.80 18.89 -0.82
N ASN A 22 3.53 19.84 -1.43
CA ASN A 22 3.03 21.19 -1.70
C ASN A 22 2.53 21.37 -3.14
N TYR A 23 2.73 20.41 -4.04
CA TYR A 23 2.18 20.50 -5.39
C TYR A 23 0.67 20.25 -5.37
N ARG A 24 -0.06 21.11 -6.08
CA ARG A 24 -1.51 21.23 -6.00
C ARG A 24 -2.24 20.11 -6.74
N GLN A 25 -3.38 19.68 -6.19
CA GLN A 25 -4.46 19.20 -7.05
C GLN A 25 -4.89 20.33 -7.98
N LEU A 26 -5.06 20.03 -9.27
CA LEU A 26 -5.53 21.00 -10.25
C LEU A 26 -6.74 21.78 -9.68
N GLU A 27 -6.68 23.11 -9.75
CA GLU A 27 -7.73 24.06 -9.34
C GLU A 27 -7.90 24.36 -7.83
N GLN A 28 -7.10 23.78 -6.92
CA GLN A 28 -7.19 24.11 -5.48
C GLN A 28 -6.09 25.08 -4.97
N LEU A 29 -6.44 25.90 -3.97
CA LEU A 29 -5.53 26.88 -3.33
C LEU A 29 -4.97 26.40 -1.98
N GLU A 30 -5.59 25.42 -1.32
CA GLU A 30 -5.17 24.88 -0.03
C GLU A 30 -4.25 23.66 -0.19
N GLN A 31 -3.35 23.48 0.79
CA GLN A 31 -2.41 22.35 0.85
C GLN A 31 -2.96 21.33 1.86
N PRO A 32 -3.25 20.08 1.47
CA PRO A 32 -3.91 19.10 2.33
C PRO A 32 -3.01 18.51 3.43
N ILE A 33 -1.90 19.17 3.78
CA ILE A 33 -0.91 18.67 4.76
C ILE A 33 -1.46 18.84 6.19
N LYS A 34 -1.56 17.73 6.91
CA LYS A 34 -1.94 17.69 8.33
C LYS A 34 -0.73 17.72 9.27
N GLY A 35 0.40 17.18 8.82
CA GLY A 35 1.63 17.14 9.62
C GLY A 35 2.78 16.42 8.93
N LEU A 36 3.92 16.33 9.62
CA LEU A 36 5.06 15.52 9.21
C LEU A 36 4.99 14.15 9.91
N ALA A 37 5.01 13.09 9.13
CA ALA A 37 5.11 11.72 9.62
C ALA A 37 6.56 11.35 9.96
N ALA A 38 7.51 11.79 9.13
CA ALA A 38 8.93 11.51 9.34
C ALA A 38 9.84 12.58 8.75
N VAL A 39 10.98 12.79 9.41
CA VAL A 39 12.13 13.54 8.89
C VAL A 39 13.38 12.73 9.20
N SER A 40 14.21 12.44 8.19
CA SER A 40 15.45 11.69 8.36
C SER A 40 16.60 12.34 7.61
N PHE A 41 17.82 12.21 8.15
CA PHE A 41 19.04 12.81 7.59
C PHE A 41 20.07 11.71 7.32
N GLN A 42 20.25 11.35 6.06
CA GLN A 42 21.07 10.21 5.64
C GLN A 42 21.79 10.54 4.33
N ASP A 43 22.97 9.96 4.11
CA ASP A 43 23.65 10.01 2.81
C ASP A 43 22.99 8.97 1.88
N LEU A 44 22.19 9.43 0.93
CA LEU A 44 21.40 8.58 0.04
C LEU A 44 22.05 8.37 -1.32
N ASN A 45 22.90 9.30 -1.75
CA ASN A 45 23.59 9.22 -3.04
C ASN A 45 25.09 8.86 -2.90
N HIS A 46 25.55 8.57 -1.68
CA HIS A 46 26.92 8.21 -1.35
C HIS A 46 27.96 9.31 -1.67
N ASP A 47 27.57 10.58 -1.58
CA ASP A 47 28.47 11.72 -1.81
C ASP A 47 29.16 12.23 -0.52
N GLY A 48 28.89 11.58 0.62
CA GLY A 48 29.44 11.91 1.93
C GLY A 48 28.73 13.08 2.62
N LYS A 49 27.65 13.61 2.04
CA LYS A 49 26.80 14.65 2.64
C LYS A 49 25.46 14.05 3.06
N LYS A 50 24.75 14.75 3.95
CA LYS A 50 23.46 14.28 4.44
C LYS A 50 22.35 14.87 3.59
N ASP A 51 21.58 14.01 2.96
CA ASP A 51 20.32 14.32 2.31
C ASP A 51 19.18 14.31 3.33
N ILE A 52 18.03 14.86 2.95
CA ILE A 52 16.84 14.95 3.81
C ILE A 52 15.73 14.10 3.19
N ILE A 53 15.21 13.15 3.95
CA ILE A 53 13.94 12.46 3.65
C ILE A 53 12.83 13.16 4.42
N LEU A 54 11.72 13.42 3.76
CA LEU A 54 10.49 13.96 4.35
C LEU A 54 9.33 13.05 4.00
N ILE A 55 8.48 12.76 4.98
CA ILE A 55 7.18 12.14 4.73
C ILE A 55 6.13 13.01 5.41
N ALA A 56 5.20 13.54 4.63
CA ALA A 56 4.08 14.33 5.09
C ALA A 56 2.82 13.47 5.17
N ASN A 57 2.02 13.67 6.22
CA ASN A 57 0.66 13.17 6.29
C ASN A 57 -0.27 14.21 5.65
N CYS A 58 -1.03 13.77 4.66
CA CYS A 58 -2.02 14.55 3.94
C CYS A 58 -3.40 13.93 4.14
N GLU A 59 -4.46 14.72 3.99
CA GLU A 59 -5.85 14.24 4.04
C GLU A 59 -6.60 14.80 2.84
N ASN A 60 -7.31 13.94 2.11
CA ASN A 60 -8.15 14.41 1.01
C ASN A 60 -9.32 15.23 1.56
N ASP A 61 -9.51 16.43 1.03
CA ASP A 61 -10.56 17.37 1.44
C ASP A 61 -11.86 17.20 0.64
N THR A 62 -11.80 16.52 -0.51
CA THR A 62 -12.86 16.45 -1.51
C THR A 62 -12.93 15.08 -2.21
N GLY A 63 -14.06 14.81 -2.88
CA GLY A 63 -14.28 13.60 -3.67
C GLY A 63 -14.58 12.34 -2.85
N GLY A 64 -14.60 11.18 -3.52
CA GLY A 64 -14.90 9.89 -2.89
C GLY A 64 -13.86 9.41 -1.87
N TYR A 65 -12.73 10.11 -1.76
CA TYR A 65 -11.66 9.86 -0.80
C TYR A 65 -11.62 10.90 0.34
N ALA A 66 -12.57 11.82 0.41
CA ALA A 66 -12.61 12.87 1.43
C ALA A 66 -12.51 12.28 2.86
N GLY A 67 -11.66 12.87 3.69
CA GLY A 67 -11.37 12.42 5.05
C GLY A 67 -10.39 11.24 5.15
N ARG A 68 -9.96 10.64 4.03
CA ARG A 68 -8.91 9.61 4.04
C ARG A 68 -7.53 10.25 4.08
N SER A 69 -6.71 9.80 5.03
CA SER A 69 -5.31 10.19 5.16
C SER A 69 -4.44 9.42 4.16
N TYR A 70 -3.40 10.05 3.64
CA TYR A 70 -2.37 9.44 2.79
C TYR A 70 -1.01 10.06 3.07
N LYS A 71 0.06 9.36 2.72
CA LYS A 71 1.44 9.85 2.88
C LYS A 71 1.95 10.45 1.58
N VAL A 72 2.80 11.47 1.68
CA VAL A 72 3.58 12.01 0.55
C VAL A 72 5.04 12.11 0.97
N GLY A 73 5.90 11.34 0.29
CA GLY A 73 7.34 11.27 0.51
C GLY A 73 8.12 12.19 -0.42
N ASP A 74 9.24 12.71 0.06
CA ASP A 74 10.16 13.53 -0.72
C ASP A 74 11.61 13.34 -0.27
N VAL A 75 12.54 13.58 -1.19
CA VAL A 75 13.99 13.53 -0.92
C VAL A 75 14.67 14.78 -1.44
N LEU A 76 15.40 15.46 -0.55
CA LEU A 76 16.18 16.64 -0.85
C LEU A 76 17.67 16.30 -0.75
N PHE A 77 18.35 16.28 -1.90
CA PHE A 77 19.77 15.97 -1.96
C PHE A 77 20.62 17.20 -1.68
N GLN A 78 21.63 17.03 -0.83
CA GLN A 78 22.55 18.11 -0.51
C GLN A 78 23.58 18.30 -1.63
N ARG A 79 23.74 19.53 -2.13
CA ARG A 79 24.76 19.87 -3.12
C ARG A 79 25.20 21.32 -2.96
N ASP A 80 26.52 21.54 -2.93
CA ASP A 80 27.14 22.87 -2.90
C ASP A 80 26.57 23.83 -1.83
N GLY A 81 26.25 23.31 -0.65
CA GLY A 81 25.66 24.08 0.46
C GLY A 81 24.17 24.38 0.32
N GLN A 82 23.52 23.84 -0.70
CA GLN A 82 22.08 23.91 -0.95
C GLN A 82 21.45 22.52 -0.97
N PHE A 83 20.13 22.47 -1.12
CA PHE A 83 19.40 21.24 -1.37
C PHE A 83 18.59 21.35 -2.67
N TYR A 84 18.44 20.23 -3.36
CA TYR A 84 17.60 20.12 -4.55
C TYR A 84 16.74 18.85 -4.49
N ARG A 85 15.59 18.91 -5.14
CA ARG A 85 14.66 17.78 -5.29
C ARG A 85 14.81 17.17 -6.68
N ASP A 86 14.92 15.85 -6.77
CA ASP A 86 14.73 15.14 -8.04
C ASP A 86 13.28 14.65 -8.11
N TRP A 87 12.46 15.34 -8.90
CA TRP A 87 11.03 15.05 -9.02
C TRP A 87 10.75 13.63 -9.51
N ARG A 88 11.67 12.99 -10.23
CA ARG A 88 11.51 11.61 -10.72
C ARG A 88 11.56 10.60 -9.58
N ILE A 89 12.39 10.88 -8.58
CA ILE A 89 12.50 10.08 -7.36
C ILE A 89 11.25 10.29 -6.51
N SER A 90 10.81 11.55 -6.31
CA SER A 90 9.56 11.85 -5.61
C SER A 90 8.36 11.16 -6.29
N ASP A 91 8.25 11.22 -7.62
CA ASP A 91 7.17 10.57 -8.38
C ASP A 91 7.16 9.06 -8.13
N LYS A 92 8.30 8.37 -8.26
CA LYS A 92 8.38 6.92 -8.05
C LYS A 92 8.07 6.53 -6.61
N ILE A 93 8.62 7.23 -5.62
CA ILE A 93 8.37 6.98 -4.20
C ILE A 93 6.87 7.00 -3.89
N ASN A 94 6.16 7.99 -4.42
CA ASN A 94 4.74 8.16 -4.14
C ASN A 94 3.85 7.26 -5.00
N ARG A 95 4.17 7.08 -6.28
CA ARG A 95 3.38 6.26 -7.21
C ARG A 95 3.37 4.78 -6.84
N PHE A 96 4.47 4.26 -6.33
CA PHE A 96 4.63 2.85 -5.97
C PHE A 96 4.59 2.62 -4.46
N SER A 97 4.00 3.55 -3.72
CA SER A 97 3.75 3.46 -2.28
C SER A 97 5.01 3.15 -1.44
N MET A 98 6.19 3.61 -1.87
CA MET A 98 7.46 3.47 -1.16
C MET A 98 7.66 4.56 -0.09
N ASN A 99 6.64 5.37 0.16
CA ASN A 99 6.62 6.47 1.13
C ASN A 99 6.10 6.06 2.52
N LYS A 100 6.14 4.76 2.86
CA LYS A 100 5.65 4.24 4.15
C LYS A 100 6.53 4.66 5.34
N SER A 101 7.85 4.69 5.15
CA SER A 101 8.85 5.14 6.13
C SER A 101 10.13 5.67 5.49
N ALA A 102 10.98 6.32 6.30
CA ALA A 102 12.25 6.85 5.81
C ALA A 102 13.21 5.74 5.35
N GLU A 103 13.17 4.60 6.02
CA GLU A 103 13.93 3.39 5.71
C GLU A 103 13.46 2.77 4.39
N PHE A 104 12.15 2.80 4.13
CA PHE A 104 11.57 2.36 2.85
C PHE A 104 12.06 3.26 1.70
N ILE A 105 12.00 4.59 1.88
CA ILE A 105 12.54 5.54 0.90
C ILE A 105 14.05 5.34 0.71
N ALA A 106 14.81 5.15 1.80
CA ALA A 106 16.25 4.92 1.72
C ALA A 106 16.58 3.62 0.96
N ALA A 107 15.84 2.54 1.21
CA ALA A 107 16.00 1.28 0.48
C ALA A 107 15.80 1.45 -1.04
N TYR A 108 14.93 2.38 -1.45
CA TYR A 108 14.76 2.72 -2.86
C TYR A 108 15.87 3.60 -3.40
N VAL A 109 16.10 4.75 -2.76
CA VAL A 109 16.97 5.78 -3.30
C VAL A 109 18.44 5.40 -3.22
N ARG A 110 18.85 4.82 -2.09
CA ARG A 110 20.25 4.45 -1.82
C ARG A 110 20.56 3.05 -2.33
N ASP A 111 19.70 2.09 -2.00
CA ASP A 111 20.00 0.67 -2.22
C ASP A 111 19.42 0.15 -3.56
N GLY A 112 18.57 0.93 -4.24
CA GLY A 112 17.98 0.59 -5.54
C GLY A 112 16.83 -0.42 -5.50
N ASN A 113 16.35 -0.81 -4.31
CA ASN A 113 15.23 -1.75 -4.17
C ASN A 113 13.92 -1.08 -4.57
N SER A 114 13.01 -1.76 -5.25
CA SER A 114 11.75 -1.14 -5.66
C SER A 114 10.57 -2.10 -5.61
N THR A 115 9.42 -1.58 -5.22
CA THR A 115 8.11 -2.24 -5.33
C THR A 115 7.46 -2.01 -6.70
N GLU A 116 8.07 -1.24 -7.61
CA GLU A 116 7.52 -0.95 -8.95
C GLU A 116 7.12 -2.23 -9.69
N ILE A 117 7.89 -3.31 -9.52
CA ILE A 117 7.61 -4.60 -10.15
C ILE A 117 6.25 -5.19 -9.77
N LEU A 118 5.74 -4.89 -8.57
CA LEU A 118 4.43 -5.37 -8.13
C LEU A 118 3.27 -4.81 -8.99
N TYR A 119 3.52 -3.71 -9.70
CA TYR A 119 2.53 -2.99 -10.51
C TYR A 119 2.80 -3.11 -12.02
N THR A 120 4.00 -3.52 -12.42
CA THR A 120 4.42 -3.55 -13.83
C THR A 120 4.62 -4.96 -14.37
N ALA A 121 4.85 -5.96 -13.51
CA ALA A 121 5.07 -7.33 -13.95
C ALA A 121 3.87 -7.88 -14.72
N THR A 122 4.17 -8.65 -15.77
CA THR A 122 3.14 -9.27 -16.63
C THR A 122 3.08 -10.79 -16.47
N THR A 123 4.09 -11.39 -15.83
CA THR A 123 4.16 -12.83 -15.57
C THR A 123 4.55 -13.12 -14.13
N LEU A 124 4.18 -14.30 -13.65
CA LEU A 124 4.58 -14.77 -12.32
C LEU A 124 6.10 -14.97 -12.22
N GLU A 125 6.75 -15.43 -13.29
CA GLU A 125 8.20 -15.59 -13.36
C GLU A 125 8.93 -14.26 -13.12
N GLU A 126 8.47 -13.19 -13.77
CA GLU A 126 9.03 -11.84 -13.60
C GLU A 126 8.91 -11.35 -12.14
N LEU A 127 7.79 -11.62 -11.47
CA LEU A 127 7.64 -11.30 -10.04
C LEU A 127 8.65 -12.08 -9.18
N LEU A 128 8.77 -13.39 -9.40
CA LEU A 128 9.65 -14.27 -8.62
C LEU A 128 11.13 -13.88 -8.79
N ASP A 129 11.54 -13.58 -10.03
CA ASP A 129 12.90 -13.15 -10.36
C ASP A 129 13.27 -11.82 -9.70
N ASN A 130 12.27 -10.98 -9.41
CA ASN A 130 12.42 -9.72 -8.71
C ASN A 130 12.11 -9.80 -7.20
N GLY A 131 12.14 -11.01 -6.63
CA GLY A 131 12.14 -11.22 -5.19
C GLY A 131 10.77 -11.35 -4.54
N PHE A 132 9.70 -11.48 -5.34
CA PHE A 132 8.38 -11.84 -4.82
C PHE A 132 8.42 -13.25 -4.23
N ARG A 133 7.86 -13.41 -3.03
CA ARG A 133 7.81 -14.69 -2.31
C ARG A 133 6.36 -15.10 -2.13
N ILE A 134 5.99 -16.23 -2.71
CA ILE A 134 4.65 -16.78 -2.60
C ILE A 134 4.40 -17.27 -1.18
N ILE A 135 3.20 -17.00 -0.65
CA ILE A 135 2.70 -17.61 0.58
C ILE A 135 2.04 -18.94 0.19
N GLU A 136 2.83 -20.00 0.21
CA GLU A 136 2.45 -21.31 -0.35
C GLU A 136 1.21 -21.93 0.33
N GLU A 137 0.98 -21.64 1.61
CA GLU A 137 -0.18 -22.13 2.35
C GLU A 137 -1.52 -21.61 1.82
N GLN A 138 -1.50 -20.52 1.05
CA GLN A 138 -2.67 -19.88 0.44
C GLN A 138 -2.58 -19.84 -1.09
N ASN A 139 -1.61 -20.55 -1.69
CA ASN A 139 -1.42 -20.65 -3.13
C ASN A 139 -2.20 -21.85 -3.71
N TYR A 140 -3.21 -21.61 -4.55
CA TYR A 140 -4.03 -22.68 -5.10
C TYR A 140 -4.76 -22.28 -6.38
N SER A 141 -5.10 -23.28 -7.20
CA SER A 141 -5.94 -23.08 -8.40
C SER A 141 -7.43 -23.06 -8.08
N ARG A 142 -8.16 -22.18 -8.77
CA ARG A 142 -9.62 -22.06 -8.71
C ARG A 142 -10.21 -21.80 -10.09
N ASP A 143 -11.35 -22.41 -10.33
CA ASP A 143 -12.18 -22.11 -11.48
C ASP A 143 -13.15 -20.98 -11.14
N PHE A 144 -12.99 -19.85 -11.82
CA PHE A 144 -13.83 -18.66 -11.71
C PHE A 144 -14.81 -18.62 -12.88
N GLU A 145 -16.09 -18.42 -12.60
CA GLU A 145 -17.19 -18.58 -13.55
C GLU A 145 -17.03 -17.77 -14.86
N LYS A 146 -16.41 -16.59 -14.79
CA LYS A 146 -16.18 -15.69 -15.94
C LYS A 146 -14.75 -15.68 -16.46
N GLN A 147 -13.77 -16.08 -15.66
CA GLN A 147 -12.34 -15.98 -15.99
C GLN A 147 -11.64 -17.34 -16.13
N GLY A 148 -12.35 -18.44 -15.89
CA GLY A 148 -11.83 -19.81 -16.01
C GLY A 148 -10.90 -20.21 -14.87
N ASN A 149 -10.09 -21.23 -15.12
CA ASN A 149 -9.13 -21.73 -14.13
C ASN A 149 -7.92 -20.80 -14.01
N LEU A 150 -7.76 -20.22 -12.82
CA LEU A 150 -6.67 -19.33 -12.46
C LEU A 150 -5.99 -19.81 -11.17
N GLN A 151 -4.69 -19.60 -11.09
CA GLN A 151 -3.94 -19.75 -9.86
C GLN A 151 -4.06 -18.47 -9.03
N VAL A 152 -4.51 -18.60 -7.78
CA VAL A 152 -4.51 -17.53 -6.78
C VAL A 152 -3.15 -17.54 -6.11
N VAL A 153 -2.38 -16.47 -6.29
CA VAL A 153 -0.98 -16.36 -5.86
C VAL A 153 -0.82 -15.18 -4.89
N PRO A 154 -1.06 -15.39 -3.58
CA PRO A 154 -0.70 -14.42 -2.56
C PRO A 154 0.81 -14.44 -2.32
N GLY A 155 1.41 -13.28 -2.06
CA GLY A 155 2.82 -13.22 -1.74
C GLY A 155 3.30 -11.83 -1.34
N ILE A 156 4.57 -11.76 -0.99
CA ILE A 156 5.20 -10.54 -0.47
C ILE A 156 6.50 -10.19 -1.20
N ILE A 157 6.79 -8.90 -1.30
CA ILE A 157 8.16 -8.40 -1.47
C ILE A 157 8.59 -7.76 -0.16
N ARG A 158 9.76 -8.16 0.35
CA ARG A 158 10.38 -7.52 1.49
C ARG A 158 11.25 -6.35 1.03
N MET A 159 10.97 -5.17 1.57
CA MET A 159 11.77 -3.98 1.34
C MET A 159 12.05 -3.27 2.66
N ALA A 160 13.33 -3.06 2.98
CA ALA A 160 13.77 -2.77 4.33
C ALA A 160 13.22 -3.81 5.33
N GLU A 161 12.43 -3.38 6.31
CA GLU A 161 11.77 -4.23 7.31
C GLU A 161 10.28 -4.49 7.03
N TYR A 162 9.78 -4.02 5.88
CA TYR A 162 8.37 -4.09 5.51
C TYR A 162 8.11 -5.19 4.48
N ASP A 163 7.06 -5.96 4.70
CA ASP A 163 6.50 -6.93 3.76
C ASP A 163 5.31 -6.29 3.03
N VAL A 164 5.49 -5.99 1.75
CA VAL A 164 4.42 -5.51 0.87
C VAL A 164 3.68 -6.70 0.29
N PHE A 165 2.42 -6.83 0.65
CA PHE A 165 1.55 -7.95 0.32
C PHE A 165 0.65 -7.64 -0.88
N MET A 166 0.68 -8.57 -1.84
CA MET A 166 -0.12 -8.55 -3.06
C MET A 166 -0.73 -9.93 -3.28
N ILE A 167 -1.83 -9.96 -4.03
CA ILE A 167 -2.41 -11.20 -4.52
C ILE A 167 -2.55 -11.09 -6.03
N TYR A 168 -2.08 -12.09 -6.77
CA TYR A 168 -2.20 -12.15 -8.21
C TYR A 168 -3.10 -13.30 -8.64
N LEU A 169 -3.84 -13.11 -9.73
CA LEU A 169 -4.44 -14.22 -10.47
C LEU A 169 -3.60 -14.50 -11.71
N VAL A 170 -3.19 -15.75 -11.85
CA VAL A 170 -2.24 -16.18 -12.89
C VAL A 170 -2.90 -17.26 -13.74
N ASN A 171 -2.87 -17.12 -15.06
CA ASN A 171 -3.41 -18.11 -15.99
C ASN A 171 -2.44 -19.28 -16.20
N GLU A 172 -2.86 -20.30 -16.96
CA GLU A 172 -2.05 -21.48 -17.25
C GLU A 172 -0.73 -21.19 -17.99
N GLN A 173 -0.62 -20.05 -18.67
CA GLN A 173 0.60 -19.61 -19.35
C GLN A 173 1.56 -18.86 -18.41
N GLY A 174 1.21 -18.70 -17.14
CA GLY A 174 2.00 -17.93 -16.18
C GLY A 174 1.84 -16.42 -16.30
N SER A 175 0.88 -15.93 -17.11
CA SER A 175 0.58 -14.50 -17.24
C SER A 175 -0.32 -14.03 -16.10
N ILE A 176 -0.02 -12.86 -15.56
CA ILE A 176 -0.84 -12.18 -14.56
C ILE A 176 -2.04 -11.56 -15.29
N VAL A 177 -3.24 -11.94 -14.88
CA VAL A 177 -4.50 -11.43 -15.45
C VAL A 177 -5.24 -10.50 -14.50
N TRP A 178 -4.89 -10.55 -13.21
CA TRP A 178 -5.45 -9.66 -12.19
C TRP A 178 -4.48 -9.50 -11.02
N SER A 179 -4.57 -8.36 -10.33
CA SER A 179 -3.82 -8.08 -9.10
C SER A 179 -4.72 -7.39 -8.07
N PHE A 180 -4.59 -7.78 -6.81
CA PHE A 180 -5.29 -7.16 -5.68
C PHE A 180 -4.29 -6.51 -4.73
N GLN A 181 -4.71 -5.41 -4.09
CA GLN A 181 -3.92 -4.64 -3.12
C GLN A 181 -4.60 -4.56 -1.75
N PRO A 182 -4.70 -5.68 -1.00
CA PRO A 182 -5.43 -5.72 0.28
C PRO A 182 -4.87 -4.76 1.34
N MET A 183 -3.58 -4.43 1.26
CA MET A 183 -2.92 -3.57 2.23
C MET A 183 -3.32 -2.09 2.15
N GLU A 184 -3.84 -1.60 1.02
CA GLU A 184 -4.11 -0.17 0.81
C GLU A 184 -2.98 0.75 1.37
N ASP A 185 -3.31 1.58 2.36
CA ASP A 185 -2.40 2.54 2.97
C ASP A 185 -1.60 2.00 4.16
N TYR A 186 -1.87 0.77 4.64
CA TYR A 186 -1.07 0.15 5.70
C TYR A 186 0.41 -0.01 5.31
N ASP A 187 1.29 -0.06 6.30
CA ASP A 187 2.74 -0.02 6.09
C ASP A 187 3.32 -1.42 5.85
N ASN A 188 2.84 -2.46 6.55
CA ASN A 188 3.40 -3.80 6.49
C ASN A 188 2.36 -4.92 6.75
N LEU A 189 2.51 -6.06 6.07
CA LEU A 189 1.80 -7.29 6.43
C LEU A 189 2.33 -7.85 7.76
N TYR A 190 1.50 -7.82 8.80
CA TYR A 190 1.84 -8.41 10.09
C TYR A 190 1.56 -9.92 10.10
N ALA A 191 0.40 -10.34 9.59
CA ALA A 191 0.06 -11.76 9.45
C ALA A 191 -1.10 -11.97 8.46
N LEU A 192 -0.98 -12.93 7.55
CA LEU A 192 -2.12 -13.43 6.78
C LEU A 192 -2.87 -14.48 7.60
N LYS A 193 -4.12 -14.21 8.01
CA LYS A 193 -4.92 -15.16 8.81
C LYS A 193 -5.65 -16.18 7.93
N GLY A 194 -5.94 -15.84 6.69
CA GLY A 194 -6.46 -16.77 5.70
C GLY A 194 -7.11 -16.08 4.51
N MET A 195 -7.37 -16.87 3.47
CA MET A 195 -8.10 -16.45 2.27
C MET A 195 -9.12 -17.51 1.88
N THR A 196 -10.19 -17.11 1.20
CA THR A 196 -11.16 -18.04 0.60
C THR A 196 -11.65 -17.52 -0.73
N CYS A 197 -11.95 -18.45 -1.64
CA CYS A 197 -12.66 -18.17 -2.89
C CYS A 197 -14.02 -18.88 -2.86
N ARG A 198 -15.12 -18.14 -2.72
CA ARG A 198 -16.47 -18.68 -2.57
C ARG A 198 -17.49 -17.61 -2.95
N ASP A 199 -18.65 -18.04 -3.42
CA ASP A 199 -19.82 -17.17 -3.59
C ASP A 199 -20.29 -16.61 -2.24
N MET A 200 -20.14 -15.29 -2.07
CA MET A 200 -20.45 -14.57 -0.84
C MET A 200 -21.71 -13.70 -0.96
N ASP A 201 -21.96 -13.13 -2.14
CA ASP A 201 -23.13 -12.28 -2.41
C ASP A 201 -24.32 -13.02 -3.04
N GLY A 202 -24.07 -14.23 -3.52
CA GLY A 202 -25.08 -15.12 -4.05
C GLY A 202 -25.39 -15.00 -5.52
N ASP A 203 -24.54 -14.32 -6.28
CA ASP A 203 -24.70 -14.20 -7.72
C ASP A 203 -24.27 -15.48 -8.48
N GLY A 204 -23.80 -16.49 -7.75
CA GLY A 204 -23.32 -17.76 -8.29
C GLY A 204 -21.88 -17.71 -8.79
N MET A 205 -21.17 -16.60 -8.59
CA MET A 205 -19.77 -16.39 -8.94
C MET A 205 -18.88 -16.46 -7.70
N LYS A 206 -17.63 -16.90 -7.83
CA LYS A 206 -16.72 -17.03 -6.68
C LYS A 206 -16.01 -15.72 -6.40
N ASP A 207 -16.30 -15.16 -5.24
CA ASP A 207 -15.64 -13.97 -4.70
C ASP A 207 -14.37 -14.35 -3.94
N ILE A 208 -13.49 -13.38 -3.72
CA ILE A 208 -12.26 -13.55 -2.93
C ILE A 208 -12.40 -12.77 -1.63
N VAL A 209 -12.12 -13.44 -0.52
CA VAL A 209 -12.07 -12.80 0.80
C VAL A 209 -10.73 -13.04 1.44
N VAL A 210 -10.14 -11.96 1.96
CA VAL A 210 -8.82 -11.92 2.56
C VAL A 210 -8.95 -11.43 3.99
N LEU A 211 -8.51 -12.24 4.96
CA LEU A 211 -8.42 -11.83 6.36
C LEU A 211 -6.94 -11.73 6.73
N ALA A 212 -6.50 -10.52 7.03
CA ALA A 212 -5.11 -10.25 7.36
C ALA A 212 -4.99 -9.26 8.52
N ARG A 213 -3.77 -9.19 9.04
CA ARG A 213 -3.35 -8.20 10.02
C ARG A 213 -2.31 -7.33 9.37
N TYR A 214 -2.49 -6.03 9.49
CA TYR A 214 -1.58 -5.05 8.95
C TYR A 214 -1.08 -4.14 10.05
N SER A 215 0.18 -3.75 9.96
CA SER A 215 0.77 -2.78 10.88
C SER A 215 0.97 -1.44 10.22
N TYR A 216 0.85 -0.38 11.00
CA TYR A 216 1.05 1.00 10.57
C TYR A 216 1.57 1.87 11.71
N ALA A 217 2.20 2.99 11.37
CA ALA A 217 2.60 4.00 12.34
C ALA A 217 1.41 4.88 12.75
N GLY A 218 1.11 4.93 14.04
CA GLY A 218 0.14 5.84 14.63
C GLY A 218 0.61 7.30 14.65
N PRO A 219 -0.23 8.25 15.10
CA PRO A 219 0.06 9.68 15.08
C PRO A 219 1.32 10.08 15.87
N GLU A 220 1.67 9.34 16.91
CA GLU A 220 2.86 9.58 17.76
C GLU A 220 4.04 8.67 17.35
N GLY A 221 3.93 7.98 16.21
CA GLY A 221 4.94 7.05 15.70
C GLY A 221 4.93 5.67 16.37
N GLU A 222 3.91 5.36 17.16
CA GLU A 222 3.71 4.04 17.77
C GLU A 222 3.30 2.99 16.73
N LEU A 223 3.74 1.74 16.90
CA LEU A 223 3.31 0.64 16.04
C LEU A 223 1.90 0.19 16.41
N LEU A 224 0.95 0.39 15.50
CA LEU A 224 -0.42 -0.09 15.61
C LEU A 224 -0.64 -1.28 14.68
N ILE A 225 -1.57 -2.17 15.04
CA ILE A 225 -1.91 -3.36 14.26
C ILE A 225 -3.42 -3.49 14.18
N ASP A 226 -3.94 -3.49 12.97
CA ASP A 226 -5.35 -3.74 12.70
C ASP A 226 -5.57 -5.15 12.13
N THR A 227 -6.77 -5.68 12.32
CA THR A 227 -7.25 -6.86 11.59
C THR A 227 -8.26 -6.39 10.56
N LYS A 228 -8.03 -6.68 9.28
CA LYS A 228 -8.87 -6.25 8.16
C LYS A 228 -9.39 -7.44 7.37
N CYS A 229 -10.62 -7.30 6.87
CA CYS A 229 -11.24 -8.21 5.93
C CYS A 229 -11.49 -7.47 4.62
N ASP A 230 -10.77 -7.85 3.56
CA ASP A 230 -10.95 -7.30 2.21
C ASP A 230 -11.77 -8.30 1.39
N ILE A 231 -12.77 -7.80 0.65
CA ILE A 231 -13.70 -8.62 -0.15
C ILE A 231 -13.66 -8.11 -1.59
N TYR A 232 -13.50 -9.03 -2.53
CA TYR A 232 -13.49 -8.76 -3.96
C TYR A 232 -14.55 -9.63 -4.64
N TYR A 233 -15.66 -9.01 -5.04
CA TYR A 233 -16.74 -9.71 -5.72
C TYR A 233 -16.41 -9.94 -7.18
N GLN A 234 -16.66 -11.14 -7.67
CA GLN A 234 -16.47 -11.44 -9.08
C GLN A 234 -17.57 -10.76 -9.90
N ARG A 235 -17.18 -10.13 -11.01
CA ARG A 235 -18.05 -9.50 -12.00
C ARG A 235 -17.69 -10.01 -13.40
N THR A 236 -18.46 -9.59 -14.40
CA THR A 236 -18.31 -10.10 -15.78
C THR A 236 -16.94 -9.77 -16.38
N ASP A 237 -16.38 -8.61 -16.04
CA ASP A 237 -15.14 -8.05 -16.56
C ASP A 237 -13.98 -8.11 -15.57
N GLY A 238 -14.16 -8.71 -14.38
CA GLY A 238 -13.11 -8.75 -13.37
C GLY A 238 -13.62 -8.91 -11.96
N PHE A 239 -13.02 -8.15 -11.05
CA PHE A 239 -13.38 -8.14 -9.63
C PHE A 239 -13.61 -6.72 -9.13
N GLU A 240 -14.60 -6.55 -8.27
CA GLU A 240 -14.96 -5.29 -7.64
C GLU A 240 -14.74 -5.37 -6.12
N GLU A 241 -14.00 -4.40 -5.58
CA GLU A 241 -13.73 -4.29 -4.14
C GLU A 241 -14.96 -3.81 -3.36
N ASP A 242 -15.30 -4.50 -2.28
CA ASP A 242 -16.30 -4.04 -1.31
C ASP A 242 -15.76 -2.87 -0.48
N ARG A 243 -16.56 -1.80 -0.36
CA ARG A 243 -16.24 -0.61 0.44
C ARG A 243 -17.26 -0.29 1.53
N GLU A 244 -18.25 -1.16 1.73
CA GLU A 244 -19.42 -0.93 2.58
C GLU A 244 -19.54 -1.95 3.72
N PHE A 245 -19.01 -3.15 3.55
CA PHE A 245 -18.99 -4.21 4.57
C PHE A 245 -18.28 -3.76 5.84
N GLU A 246 -17.13 -3.06 5.71
CA GLU A 246 -16.40 -2.53 6.86
C GLU A 246 -17.22 -1.54 7.70
N LYS A 247 -18.17 -0.82 7.10
CA LYS A 247 -19.07 0.08 7.84
C LYS A 247 -20.08 -0.68 8.70
N SER A 248 -20.35 -1.94 8.34
CA SER A 248 -21.30 -2.83 9.01
C SER A 248 -20.62 -3.75 10.02
N TYR A 249 -19.40 -4.20 9.73
CA TYR A 249 -18.65 -5.11 10.58
C TYR A 249 -17.18 -4.72 10.70
N GLN A 250 -16.76 -4.41 11.93
CA GLN A 250 -15.37 -4.10 12.25
C GLN A 250 -14.66 -5.38 12.73
N CYS A 251 -13.67 -5.82 11.97
CA CYS A 251 -12.94 -7.05 12.27
C CYS A 251 -12.07 -6.92 13.52
N THR A 252 -11.92 -8.03 14.24
CA THR A 252 -11.13 -8.14 15.47
C THR A 252 -10.14 -9.28 15.39
N GLU A 253 -9.15 -9.28 16.29
CA GLU A 253 -8.17 -10.38 16.37
C GLU A 253 -8.80 -11.76 16.59
N LYS A 254 -10.01 -11.83 17.16
CA LYS A 254 -10.73 -13.08 17.43
C LYS A 254 -11.45 -13.64 16.21
N ASP A 255 -11.59 -12.84 15.15
CA ASP A 255 -12.29 -13.29 13.95
C ASP A 255 -11.49 -14.33 13.18
N THR A 256 -12.23 -15.27 12.62
CA THR A 256 -11.73 -16.39 11.82
C THR A 256 -12.39 -16.35 10.45
N MET A 257 -11.73 -16.94 9.45
CA MET A 257 -12.28 -16.96 8.10
C MET A 257 -13.66 -17.64 8.04
N ALA A 258 -13.85 -18.73 8.77
CA ALA A 258 -15.14 -19.44 8.82
C ALA A 258 -16.28 -18.55 9.34
N LYS A 259 -16.03 -17.80 10.41
CA LYS A 259 -17.03 -16.88 10.98
C LYS A 259 -17.33 -15.71 10.03
N LEU A 260 -16.29 -15.16 9.37
CA LEU A 260 -16.48 -14.07 8.42
C LEU A 260 -17.30 -14.51 7.20
N VAL A 261 -17.11 -15.73 6.69
CA VAL A 261 -17.94 -16.27 5.60
C VAL A 261 -19.43 -16.25 5.97
N GLU A 262 -19.78 -16.63 7.21
CA GLU A 262 -21.17 -16.57 7.67
C GLU A 262 -21.68 -15.13 7.73
N ILE A 263 -20.90 -14.22 8.32
CA ILE A 263 -21.29 -12.81 8.48
C ILE A 263 -21.47 -12.10 7.13
N ILE A 264 -20.56 -12.35 6.18
CA ILE A 264 -20.61 -11.71 4.85
C ILE A 264 -21.84 -12.22 4.08
N ARG A 265 -22.13 -13.52 4.15
CA ARG A 265 -23.35 -14.07 3.53
C ARG A 265 -24.62 -13.51 4.18
N GLU A 266 -24.65 -13.42 5.51
CA GLU A 266 -25.77 -12.77 6.22
C GLU A 266 -25.94 -11.29 5.81
N TYR A 267 -24.84 -10.56 5.58
CA TYR A 267 -24.86 -9.19 5.05
C TYR A 267 -25.56 -9.08 3.69
N TRP A 268 -25.39 -10.08 2.82
CA TRP A 268 -26.10 -10.20 1.54
C TRP A 268 -27.48 -10.87 1.64
N GLY A 269 -27.97 -11.16 2.85
CA GLY A 269 -29.27 -11.79 3.06
C GLY A 269 -29.31 -13.30 2.78
N TRP A 270 -28.16 -13.95 2.65
CA TRP A 270 -28.04 -15.40 2.53
C TRP A 270 -28.12 -16.06 3.90
N THR A 271 -29.26 -16.68 4.21
CA THR A 271 -29.41 -17.49 5.43
C THR A 271 -28.68 -18.82 5.32
N LYS A 272 -28.14 -19.29 6.45
CA LYS A 272 -27.47 -20.58 6.59
C LYS A 272 -28.27 -21.70 5.91
N GLU A 273 -27.62 -22.50 5.07
CA GLU A 273 -28.15 -23.82 4.74
C GLU A 273 -28.24 -24.61 6.05
N GLU A 274 -29.45 -24.99 6.46
CA GLU A 274 -29.72 -25.83 7.65
C GLU A 274 -29.12 -27.25 7.51
#